data_AF-A0A1H9UHU8-F1
#
_entry.id   AF-A0A1H9UHU8-F1
#
_cell.length_a   1.000
_cell.length_b   1.000
_cell.length_c   1.000
_cell.angle_alpha   90.00
_cell.angle_beta   90.00
_cell.angle_gamma   90.00
#
_symmetry.space_group_name_H-M   'P 1'
#
loop_
_entity.id
_entity.type
_entity.pdbx_description
1 polymer ?
#
loop_
_entity_poly.entity_id
_entity_poly.type
_entity_poly.pdbx_seq_one_letter_code
_entity_poly.pdbx_strand_id
1 'polypeptide(L)'
;MSYEQEYSDVVDQVFTELAIPEIRKLMIAVIQEYLHFITPEEISPDLNKSLTKGNFESIAAHAHKWKEECEEKLNLAYDQADISDDELDATDDRFRFSEACACIGAEPFTKNKLRFFIDSLSTFKADPTVDILLELEKHL
;
A
#
# COMPACT_ATOMS: atom_id res chain seq x y z
N MET A 1 5.15 -23.69 -3.07
CA MET A 1 6.32 -22.81 -3.23
C MET A 1 6.53 -22.10 -1.91
N SER A 2 7.65 -21.41 -1.67
CA SER A 2 7.71 -20.47 -0.55
C SER A 2 6.94 -19.20 -0.94
N TYR A 3 6.31 -18.55 0.04
CA TYR A 3 5.70 -17.22 -0.15
C TYR A 3 6.68 -16.23 -0.80
N GLU A 4 7.97 -16.37 -0.47
CA GLU A 4 9.02 -15.55 -1.07
C GLU A 4 9.26 -15.75 -2.56
N GLN A 5 8.93 -16.93 -3.08
CA GLN A 5 9.07 -17.24 -4.49
C GLN A 5 7.85 -16.74 -5.27
N GLU A 6 6.66 -16.82 -4.66
CA GLU A 6 5.39 -16.42 -5.27
C GLU A 6 5.34 -14.91 -5.58
N TYR A 7 5.73 -14.01 -4.66
CA TYR A 7 5.78 -12.58 -5.01
C TYR A 7 6.85 -12.27 -6.07
N SER A 8 7.94 -13.03 -6.13
CA SER A 8 9.06 -12.74 -7.03
C SER A 8 8.65 -12.93 -8.48
N ASP A 9 7.90 -14.01 -8.75
CA ASP A 9 7.39 -14.32 -10.09
C ASP A 9 6.38 -13.25 -10.55
N VAL A 10 5.48 -12.81 -9.65
CA VAL A 10 4.51 -11.74 -9.93
C VAL A 10 5.21 -10.41 -10.24
N VAL A 11 6.19 -10.02 -9.42
CA VAL A 11 6.97 -8.79 -9.62
C VAL A 11 7.69 -8.81 -10.97
N ASP A 12 8.28 -9.95 -11.33
CA ASP A 12 8.97 -10.12 -12.60
C ASP A 12 8.01 -10.05 -13.78
N GLN A 13 6.84 -10.67 -13.68
CA GLN A 13 5.80 -10.61 -14.70
C GLN A 13 5.33 -9.18 -14.94
N VAL A 14 4.96 -8.45 -13.89
CA VAL A 14 4.47 -7.05 -13.99
C VAL A 14 5.51 -6.15 -14.68
N PHE A 15 6.79 -6.27 -14.32
CA PHE A 15 7.86 -5.48 -14.95
C PHE A 15 8.24 -5.92 -16.37
N THR A 16 7.86 -7.14 -16.76
CA THR A 16 8.04 -7.63 -18.13
C THR A 16 6.93 -7.13 -19.04
N GLU A 17 5.71 -7.04 -18.51
CA GLU A 17 4.50 -6.76 -19.30
C GLU A 17 4.10 -5.29 -19.34
N LEU A 18 4.42 -4.50 -18.31
CA LEU A 18 3.94 -3.11 -18.17
C LEU A 18 5.08 -2.09 -18.09
N ALA A 19 4.83 -0.89 -18.63
CA ALA A 19 5.70 0.27 -18.39
C ALA A 19 5.45 0.85 -16.98
N ILE A 20 6.45 1.54 -16.41
CA ILE A 20 6.37 2.08 -15.03
C ILE A 20 5.08 2.89 -14.75
N PRO A 21 4.60 3.79 -15.62
CA PRO A 21 3.36 4.52 -15.37
C PRO A 21 2.12 3.61 -15.28
N GLU A 22 2.12 2.48 -15.99
CA GLU A 22 1.04 1.49 -15.96
C GLU A 22 1.13 0.64 -14.69
N ILE A 23 2.33 0.24 -14.27
CA ILE A 23 2.56 -0.42 -12.98
C ILE A 23 2.01 0.45 -11.84
N ARG A 24 2.29 1.75 -11.85
CA ARG A 24 1.77 2.69 -10.84
C ARG A 24 0.24 2.80 -10.87
N LYS A 25 -0.39 2.71 -12.05
CA LYS A 25 -1.87 2.69 -12.16
C LYS A 25 -2.46 1.39 -11.62
N LEU A 26 -1.85 0.25 -11.96
CA LEU A 26 -2.23 -1.06 -11.44
C LEU A 26 -2.18 -1.05 -9.91
N MET A 27 -1.12 -0.51 -9.31
CA MET A 27 -1.01 -0.40 -7.85
C MET A 27 -2.09 0.49 -7.23
N ILE A 28 -2.51 1.56 -7.90
CA ILE A 28 -3.64 2.39 -7.44
C ILE A 28 -4.93 1.58 -7.46
N ALA A 29 -5.18 0.82 -8.53
CA ALA A 29 -6.37 -0.03 -8.62
C ALA A 29 -6.39 -1.07 -7.49
N VAL A 30 -5.25 -1.72 -7.22
CA VAL A 30 -5.12 -2.65 -6.08
C VAL A 30 -5.35 -1.92 -4.76
N ILE A 31 -4.73 -0.75 -4.52
CA ILE A 31 -4.99 0.04 -3.29
C ILE A 31 -6.47 0.37 -3.11
N GLN A 32 -7.19 0.66 -4.19
CA GLN A 32 -8.61 1.00 -4.13
C GLN A 32 -9.45 -0.17 -3.63
N GLU A 33 -9.09 -1.41 -3.96
CA GLU A 33 -9.73 -2.60 -3.38
C GLU A 33 -9.45 -2.69 -1.88
N TYR A 34 -8.27 -2.31 -1.43
CA TYR A 34 -7.89 -2.38 -0.01
C TYR A 34 -8.47 -1.25 0.86
N LEU A 35 -9.09 -0.23 0.24
CA LEU A 35 -9.76 0.86 0.96
C LEU A 35 -10.88 0.37 1.88
N HIS A 36 -11.48 -0.80 1.63
CA HIS A 36 -12.57 -1.29 2.48
C HIS A 36 -12.09 -1.91 3.80
N PHE A 37 -10.78 -2.18 3.94
CA PHE A 37 -10.20 -2.69 5.20
C PHE A 37 -9.91 -1.56 6.19
N ILE A 38 -9.89 -0.31 5.72
CA ILE A 38 -9.73 0.88 6.56
C ILE A 38 -11.03 1.68 6.44
N THR A 39 -11.58 2.18 7.55
CA THR A 39 -12.80 2.97 7.45
C THR A 39 -12.49 4.24 6.63
N PRO A 40 -13.31 4.64 5.63
CA PRO A 40 -13.01 5.81 4.81
C PRO A 40 -12.78 7.11 5.59
N GLU A 41 -13.39 7.22 6.78
CA GLU A 41 -13.26 8.32 7.71
C GLU A 41 -11.87 8.38 8.39
N GLU A 42 -11.14 7.27 8.39
CA GLU A 42 -9.82 7.13 8.98
C GLU A 42 -8.70 7.45 8.00
N ILE A 43 -9.01 7.53 6.70
CA ILE A 43 -8.05 7.88 5.66
C ILE A 43 -7.88 9.39 5.61
N SER A 44 -6.62 9.84 5.53
CA SER A 44 -6.32 11.26 5.29
C SER A 44 -7.11 11.80 4.08
N PRO A 45 -7.93 12.87 4.24
CA PRO A 45 -8.76 13.40 3.15
C PRO A 45 -7.96 13.80 1.90
N ASP A 46 -6.75 14.35 2.11
CA ASP A 46 -5.86 14.74 1.02
C ASP A 46 -5.30 13.52 0.27
N LEU A 47 -5.01 12.43 0.99
CA LEU A 47 -4.58 11.17 0.39
C LEU A 47 -5.72 10.57 -0.44
N ASN A 48 -6.93 10.46 0.12
CA ASN A 48 -8.10 9.92 -0.58
C ASN A 48 -8.41 10.69 -1.88
N LYS A 49 -8.35 12.03 -1.81
CA LYS A 49 -8.51 12.90 -2.99
C LYS A 49 -7.43 12.66 -4.04
N SER A 50 -6.19 12.41 -3.61
CA SER A 50 -5.06 12.20 -4.51
C SER A 50 -5.11 10.83 -5.19
N LEU A 51 -5.52 9.79 -4.45
CA LEU A 51 -5.79 8.45 -4.97
C LEU A 51 -6.87 8.48 -6.06
N THR A 52 -7.99 9.16 -5.78
CA THR A 52 -9.09 9.31 -6.75
C THR A 52 -8.67 10.02 -8.02
N LYS A 53 -7.73 10.98 -7.93
CA LYS A 53 -7.24 11.75 -9.07
C LYS A 53 -6.07 11.09 -9.82
N GLY A 54 -5.50 10.01 -9.29
CA GLY A 54 -4.31 9.38 -9.84
C GLY A 54 -3.07 10.29 -9.85
N ASN A 55 -2.95 11.21 -8.90
CA ASN A 55 -1.79 12.11 -8.81
C ASN A 55 -0.68 11.48 -7.98
N PHE A 56 0.26 10.78 -8.64
CA PHE A 56 1.32 10.02 -7.99
C PHE A 56 2.17 10.83 -7.00
N GLU A 57 2.56 12.05 -7.36
CA GLU A 57 3.41 12.89 -6.50
C GLU A 57 2.66 13.32 -5.23
N SER A 58 1.39 13.73 -5.38
CA SER A 58 0.56 14.09 -4.23
C SER A 58 0.23 12.87 -3.37
N ILE A 59 -0.02 11.70 -3.97
CA ILE A 59 -0.22 10.44 -3.23
C ILE A 59 0.98 10.18 -2.32
N ALA A 60 2.21 10.21 -2.85
CA ALA A 60 3.39 9.95 -2.04
C ALA A 60 3.57 10.97 -0.91
N ALA A 61 3.43 12.27 -1.20
CA ALA A 61 3.60 13.31 -0.18
C ALA A 61 2.59 13.18 0.97
N HIS A 62 1.30 12.97 0.64
CA HIS A 62 0.25 12.82 1.65
C HIS A 62 0.35 11.49 2.40
N ALA A 63 0.74 10.41 1.72
CA ALA A 63 0.97 9.12 2.33
C ALA A 63 2.16 9.14 3.30
N HIS A 64 3.27 9.79 2.95
CA HIS A 64 4.42 9.95 3.85
C HIS A 64 4.07 10.71 5.12
N LYS A 65 3.38 11.84 5.00
CA LYS A 65 2.95 12.60 6.17
C LYS A 65 2.06 11.76 7.09
N TRP A 66 1.08 11.05 6.49
CA TRP A 66 0.17 10.23 7.28
C TRP A 66 0.87 9.01 7.90
N LYS A 67 1.86 8.44 7.23
CA LYS A 67 2.75 7.41 7.75
C LYS A 67 3.46 7.87 9.03
N GLU A 68 4.10 9.05 8.98
CA GLU A 68 4.81 9.63 10.13
C GLU A 68 3.87 9.83 11.32
N GLU A 69 2.64 10.32 11.07
CA GLU A 69 1.61 10.47 12.11
C GLU A 69 1.20 9.13 12.74
N CYS A 70 1.10 8.06 11.94
CA CYS A 70 0.79 6.72 12.45
C CYS A 70 1.97 6.12 13.22
N GLU A 71 3.20 6.30 12.73
CA GLU A 71 4.42 5.85 13.39
C GLU A 71 4.60 6.50 14.76
N GLU A 72 4.34 7.81 14.88
CA GLU A 72 4.36 8.51 16.16
C GLU A 72 3.34 7.92 17.13
N LYS A 73 2.11 7.65 16.67
CA LYS A 73 1.06 7.02 17.50
C LYS A 73 1.44 5.61 17.95
N LEU A 74 1.98 4.79 17.05
CA LEU A 74 2.44 3.43 17.38
C LEU A 74 3.55 3.48 18.44
N ASN A 75 4.54 4.35 18.26
CA ASN A 75 5.63 4.50 19.24
C ASN A 75 5.11 4.94 20.61
N LEU A 76 4.18 5.90 20.65
CA LEU A 76 3.54 6.33 21.89
C LEU A 76 2.72 5.19 22.54
N ALA A 77 2.01 4.38 21.74
CA ALA A 77 1.25 3.22 22.21
C ALA A 77 2.16 2.20 22.91
N TYR A 78 3.28 1.86 22.28
CA TYR A 78 4.25 0.90 22.80
C TYR A 78 4.93 1.41 24.08
N ASP A 79 5.17 2.72 24.20
CA ASP A 79 5.80 3.32 25.37
C ASP A 79 4.85 3.47 26.58
N GLN A 80 3.56 3.72 26.35
CA GLN A 80 2.60 4.05 27.41
C GLN A 80 1.72 2.87 27.86
N ALA A 81 1.65 1.77 27.10
CA ALA A 81 0.86 0.56 27.40
C ALA A 81 -0.64 0.79 27.71
N ASP A 82 -1.18 1.95 27.30
CA ASP A 82 -2.53 2.42 27.66
C ASP A 82 -3.51 2.40 26.46
N ILE A 83 -3.13 1.73 25.37
CA ILE A 83 -3.94 1.57 24.14
C ILE A 83 -4.42 0.12 24.06
N SER A 84 -5.67 -0.09 23.64
CA SER A 84 -6.20 -1.44 23.45
C SER A 84 -5.62 -2.10 22.21
N ASP A 85 -5.52 -3.43 22.20
CA ASP A 85 -5.04 -4.21 21.05
C ASP A 85 -5.78 -3.83 19.76
N ASP A 86 -7.11 -3.62 19.82
CA ASP A 86 -7.90 -3.19 18.66
C ASP A 86 -7.48 -1.83 18.07
N GLU A 87 -7.08 -0.87 18.91
CA GLU A 87 -6.64 0.46 18.46
C GLU A 87 -5.20 0.41 17.93
N LEU A 88 -4.37 -0.48 18.50
CA LEU A 88 -3.03 -0.76 18.01
C LEU A 88 -3.09 -1.39 16.61
N ASP A 89 -3.89 -2.43 16.44
CA ASP A 89 -4.10 -3.13 15.16
C ASP A 89 -4.62 -2.15 14.08
N ALA A 90 -5.63 -1.35 14.42
CA ALA A 90 -6.15 -0.34 13.50
C ALA A 90 -5.09 0.72 13.12
N THR A 91 -4.20 1.07 14.04
CA THR A 91 -3.12 2.03 13.76
C THR A 91 -2.02 1.41 12.90
N ASP A 92 -1.70 0.13 13.10
CA ASP A 92 -0.76 -0.61 12.25
C ASP A 92 -1.32 -0.76 10.82
N ASP A 93 -2.59 -1.13 10.67
CA ASP A 93 -3.26 -1.21 9.35
C ASP A 93 -3.18 0.13 8.59
N ARG A 94 -3.45 1.24 9.27
CA ARG A 94 -3.31 2.60 8.71
C ARG A 94 -1.86 2.91 8.32
N PHE A 95 -0.91 2.58 9.17
CA PHE A 95 0.52 2.73 8.88
C PHE A 95 0.91 1.93 7.64
N ARG A 96 0.59 0.64 7.58
CA ARG A 96 0.93 -0.27 6.47
C ARG A 96 0.30 0.15 5.15
N PHE A 97 -0.96 0.57 5.17
CA PHE A 97 -1.61 1.12 3.99
C PHE A 97 -0.94 2.42 3.51
N SER A 98 -0.55 3.29 4.44
CA SER A 98 0.18 4.51 4.08
C SER A 98 1.57 4.19 3.48
N GLU A 99 2.24 3.13 3.93
CA GLU A 99 3.50 2.65 3.34
C GLU A 99 3.31 2.20 1.88
N ALA A 100 2.25 1.42 1.63
CA ALA A 100 1.88 0.98 0.29
C ALA A 100 1.61 2.18 -0.63
N CYS A 101 0.82 3.15 -0.16
CA CYS A 101 0.49 4.36 -0.91
C CYS A 101 1.74 5.19 -1.24
N ALA A 102 2.64 5.36 -0.27
CA ALA A 102 3.88 6.11 -0.44
C ALA A 102 4.77 5.52 -1.56
N CYS A 103 4.72 4.21 -1.75
CA CYS A 103 5.52 3.55 -2.79
C CYS A 103 5.08 3.88 -4.22
N ILE A 104 3.79 4.19 -4.46
CA ILE A 104 3.31 4.51 -5.81
C ILE A 104 4.07 5.69 -6.43
N GLY A 105 4.26 6.76 -5.66
CA GLY A 105 4.91 7.99 -6.14
C GLY A 105 6.43 8.02 -5.96
N ALA A 106 7.06 6.95 -5.46
CA ALA A 106 8.49 6.92 -5.20
C ALA A 106 9.31 6.91 -6.51
N GLU A 107 10.41 7.69 -6.54
CA GLU A 107 11.33 7.77 -7.67
C GLU A 107 12.78 7.45 -7.24
N PRO A 108 13.51 6.58 -7.97
CA PRO A 108 13.05 5.77 -9.09
C PRO A 108 12.13 4.62 -8.64
N PHE A 109 11.16 4.26 -9.48
CA PHE A 109 10.31 3.10 -9.24
C PHE A 109 11.02 1.80 -9.70
N THR A 110 11.14 0.83 -8.80
CA THR A 110 11.93 -0.41 -9.02
C THR A 110 11.17 -1.65 -8.59
N LYS A 111 11.62 -2.85 -9.00
CA LYS A 111 11.05 -4.14 -8.55
C LYS A 111 10.95 -4.25 -7.03
N ASN A 112 11.95 -3.75 -6.30
CA ASN A 112 11.96 -3.74 -4.84
C ASN A 112 10.82 -2.87 -4.25
N LYS A 113 10.38 -1.83 -4.95
CA LYS A 113 9.25 -1.00 -4.51
C LYS A 113 7.92 -1.70 -4.72
N LEU A 114 7.78 -2.47 -5.80
CA LEU A 114 6.60 -3.33 -5.99
C LEU A 114 6.58 -4.47 -4.96
N ARG A 115 7.72 -5.08 -4.65
CA ARG A 115 7.83 -6.06 -3.57
C ARG A 115 7.43 -5.46 -2.22
N PHE A 116 8.01 -4.31 -1.86
CA PHE A 116 7.65 -3.62 -0.63
C PHE A 116 6.16 -3.28 -0.58
N PHE A 117 5.56 -2.88 -1.71
CA PHE A 117 4.13 -2.64 -1.79
C PHE A 117 3.29 -3.88 -1.45
N ILE A 118 3.65 -5.04 -2.02
CA ILE A 118 3.00 -6.33 -1.72
C ILE A 118 3.17 -6.66 -0.22
N ASP A 119 4.39 -6.52 0.30
CA ASP A 119 4.70 -6.78 1.72
C ASP A 119 3.88 -5.86 2.64
N SER A 120 3.74 -4.57 2.30
CA SER A 120 2.94 -3.60 3.06
C SER A 120 1.45 -3.96 3.08
N LEU A 121 0.92 -4.62 2.05
CA LEU A 121 -0.48 -5.06 2.01
C LEU A 121 -0.68 -6.47 2.59
N SER A 122 0.38 -7.25 2.79
CA SER A 122 0.30 -8.62 3.33
C SER A 122 -0.18 -8.70 4.80
N THR A 123 -0.18 -7.57 5.51
CA THR A 123 -0.76 -7.46 6.86
C THR A 123 -2.27 -7.69 6.84
N PHE A 124 -2.93 -7.34 5.74
CA PHE A 124 -4.36 -7.57 5.57
C PHE A 124 -4.61 -9.05 5.30
N LYS A 125 -5.77 -9.57 5.70
CA LYS A 125 -6.14 -10.98 5.45
C LYS A 125 -6.35 -11.33 3.97
N ALA A 126 -6.17 -10.37 3.06
CA ALA A 126 -6.27 -10.52 1.61
C ALA A 126 -4.88 -10.70 0.99
N ASP A 127 -4.77 -11.51 -0.07
CA ASP A 127 -3.50 -11.78 -0.73
C ASP A 127 -3.24 -10.79 -1.88
N PRO A 128 -2.32 -9.81 -1.69
CA PRO A 128 -2.07 -8.78 -2.70
C PRO A 128 -1.47 -9.33 -4.00
N THR A 129 -0.87 -10.53 -3.98
CA THR A 129 -0.34 -11.14 -5.20
C THR A 129 -1.46 -11.60 -6.13
N VAL A 130 -2.56 -12.12 -5.58
CA VAL A 130 -3.75 -12.53 -6.33
C VAL A 130 -4.42 -11.32 -6.95
N ASP A 131 -4.60 -10.24 -6.18
CA ASP A 131 -5.26 -9.03 -6.67
C ASP A 131 -4.44 -8.32 -7.76
N ILE A 132 -3.10 -8.33 -7.66
CA ILE A 132 -2.22 -7.83 -8.73
C ILE A 132 -2.39 -8.65 -10.01
N LEU A 133 -2.42 -9.98 -9.93
CA LEU A 133 -2.59 -10.84 -11.10
C LEU A 133 -3.96 -10.63 -11.75
N LEU A 134 -5.02 -10.55 -10.95
CA LEU A 134 -6.37 -10.29 -11.45
C LEU A 134 -6.50 -8.91 -12.09
N GLU A 135 -5.82 -7.89 -11.57
CA GLU A 135 -5.81 -6.56 -12.18
C GLU A 135 -4.97 -6.53 -13.46
N LEU A 136 -3.83 -7.21 -13.48
CA LEU A 136 -2.96 -7.34 -14.65
C LEU A 136 -3.70 -7.98 -15.84
N GLU A 137 -4.50 -9.03 -15.60
CA GLU A 137 -5.32 -9.67 -16.64
C GLU A 137 -6.32 -8.72 -17.32
N LYS A 138 -6.75 -7.65 -16.66
CA LYS A 138 -7.64 -6.63 -17.26
C LYS A 138 -6.89 -5.68 -18.22
N HIS A 139 -5.56 -5.66 -18.15
CA HIS A 139 -4.70 -4.80 -18.97
C HIS A 139 -4.16 -5.50 -20.24
N LEU A 140 -4.26 -6.83 -20.33
CA LEU A 140 -3.79 -7.66 -21.45
C LEU A 140 -4.89 -7.94 -22.48
#